data_AF-A0AAW9WGQ6-F1
#
_entry.id   AF-A0AAW9WGQ6-F1
#
_cell.length_a   1.000
_cell.length_b   1.000
_cell.length_c   1.000
_cell.angle_alpha   90.00
_cell.angle_beta   90.00
_cell.angle_gamma   90.00
#
_symmetry.space_group_name_H-M   'P 1'
#
loop_
_entity.id
_entity.type
_entity.pdbx_description
1 polymer ?
#
loop_
_entity_poly.entity_id
_entity_poly.type
_entity_poly.pdbx_seq_one_letter_code
_entity_poly.pdbx_strand_id
1 'polypeptide(L)' 'MKGLLAVKDISASKSFYETVLHQNVVIDIGKHVTFESFFLQQEYAKIIGMAPIF' A
#
# COMPACT_ATOMS: atom_id res chain seq x y z
N MET A 1 0.40 15.56 -6.07
CA MET A 1 0.96 14.29 -6.58
C MET A 1 0.85 13.27 -5.45
N LYS A 2 0.14 12.15 -5.64
CA LYS A 2 0.04 11.10 -4.61
C LYS A 2 1.22 10.12 -4.77
N GLY A 3 1.85 9.69 -3.67
CA GLY A 3 3.00 8.77 -3.70
C GLY A 3 2.58 7.29 -3.57
N LEU A 4 3.39 6.38 -4.15
CA LEU A 4 3.26 4.93 -3.97
C LEU A 4 4.22 4.44 -2.88
N LEU A 5 3.71 3.70 -1.91
CA LEU A 5 4.53 2.95 -0.95
C LEU A 5 4.44 1.45 -1.28
N ALA A 6 5.55 0.89 -1.73
CA ALA A 6 5.66 -0.56 -1.91
C ALA A 6 5.74 -1.23 -0.53
N VAL A 7 4.87 -2.19 -0.27
CA VAL A 7 4.78 -2.87 1.02
C VAL A 7 4.94 -4.38 0.88
N LYS A 8 5.39 -5.04 1.95
CA LYS A 8 5.55 -6.50 1.98
C LYS A 8 4.24 -7.23 2.26
N ASP A 9 3.41 -6.68 3.14
CA ASP A 9 2.11 -7.22 3.53
C ASP A 9 1.09 -6.07 3.58
N ILE A 10 0.06 -6.15 2.73
CA ILE A 10 -0.94 -5.10 2.60
C ILE A 10 -1.85 -5.02 3.82
N SER A 11 -2.19 -6.14 4.45
CA SER A 11 -3.10 -6.20 5.60
C SER A 11 -2.46 -5.58 6.83
N ALA A 12 -1.20 -5.95 7.13
CA ALA A 12 -0.45 -5.37 8.23
C ALA A 12 -0.21 -3.88 8.03
N SER A 13 0.17 -3.47 6.82
CA SER A 13 0.44 -2.07 6.49
C SER A 13 -0.83 -1.23 6.56
N LYS A 14 -1.94 -1.71 5.97
CA LYS A 14 -3.25 -1.04 6.04
C LYS A 14 -3.66 -0.82 7.50
N SER A 15 -3.58 -1.86 8.34
CA SER A 15 -3.92 -1.75 9.76
C SER A 15 -3.07 -0.71 10.48
N PHE A 16 -1.77 -0.62 10.20
CA PHE A 16 -0.91 0.41 10.76
C PHE A 16 -1.36 1.83 10.35
N TYR A 17 -1.56 2.09 9.05
CA TYR A 17 -1.95 3.41 8.58
C TYR A 17 -3.36 3.82 9.04
N GLU A 18 -4.31 2.88 9.08
CA GLU A 18 -5.67 3.14 9.55
C GLU A 18 -5.75 3.31 11.08
N THR A 19 -5.16 2.39 11.84
CA THR A 19 -5.39 2.31 13.29
C THR A 19 -4.40 3.15 14.08
N VAL A 20 -3.13 3.17 13.68
CA VAL A 20 -2.07 3.87 14.42
C VAL A 20 -1.93 5.31 13.93
N LEU A 21 -2.00 5.52 12.61
CA LEU A 21 -1.85 6.84 12.01
C LEU A 21 -3.18 7.52 11.65
N HIS A 22 -4.31 6.87 11.97
CA HIS A 22 -5.65 7.41 11.79
C HIS A 22 -5.93 7.92 10.36
N GLN A 23 -5.36 7.25 9.36
CA GLN A 23 -5.58 7.56 7.95
C GLN A 23 -6.87 6.87 7.47
N ASN A 24 -7.64 7.56 6.62
CA ASN A 24 -8.86 7.00 6.04
C ASN A 24 -8.57 6.30 4.71
N VAL A 25 -9.03 5.06 4.59
CA VAL A 25 -9.01 4.35 3.31
C VAL A 25 -10.13 4.87 2.41
N VAL A 26 -9.76 5.25 1.20
CA VAL A 26 -10.65 5.75 0.15
C VAL A 26 -11.01 4.63 -0.82
N ILE A 27 -10.05 3.77 -1.16
CA ILE A 27 -10.24 2.62 -2.05
C ILE A 27 -9.47 1.43 -1.48
N ASP A 28 -10.12 0.26 -1.45
CA ASP A 28 -9.49 -1.01 -1.15
C ASP A 28 -9.84 -2.02 -2.24
N ILE A 29 -8.83 -2.51 -2.95
CA ILE A 29 -8.95 -3.55 -3.98
C ILE A 29 -8.01 -4.73 -3.69
N GLY A 30 -7.76 -5.01 -2.41
CA GLY A 30 -6.90 -6.10 -1.95
C GLY A 30 -5.45 -5.66 -1.85
N LYS A 31 -4.58 -6.06 -2.80
CA LYS A 31 -3.13 -5.76 -2.76
C LYS A 31 -2.78 -4.29 -3.03
N HIS A 32 -3.79 -3.47 -3.33
CA HIS A 32 -3.66 -2.04 -3.54
C HIS A 32 -4.72 -1.32 -2.70
N VAL A 33 -4.26 -0.39 -1.88
CA VAL A 33 -5.10 0.39 -0.96
C VAL A 33 -4.74 1.87 -1.12
N THR A 34 -5.74 2.72 -1.32
CA THR A 34 -5.56 4.17 -1.47
C THR A 34 -6.04 4.90 -0.22
N PHE A 35 -5.21 5.80 0.27
CA PHE A 35 -5.53 6.81 1.27
C PHE A 35 -5.65 8.19 0.59
N GLU A 36 -6.05 9.21 1.34
CA GLU A 36 -6.22 10.57 0.82
C GLU A 36 -4.98 11.10 0.09
N SER A 37 -3.78 10.88 0.63
CA SER A 37 -2.53 11.46 0.14
C SER A 37 -1.56 10.48 -0.55
N PHE A 38 -1.72 9.17 -0.36
CA PHE A 38 -0.83 8.14 -0.91
C PHE A 38 -1.57 6.81 -1.13
N PHE A 39 -0.88 5.84 -1.72
CA PHE A 39 -1.38 4.49 -1.92
C PHE A 39 -0.33 3.45 -1.53
N LEU A 40 -0.81 2.33 -0.97
CA LEU A 40 -0.01 1.16 -0.65
C LEU A 40 -0.14 0.14 -1.79
N GLN A 41 0.97 -0.50 -2.14
CA GLN A 41 1.01 -1.55 -3.15
C GLN A 41 1.87 -2.72 -2.68
N GLN A 42 1.26 -3.89 -2.51
CA GLN A 42 2.03 -5.12 -2.34
C GLN A 42 2.41 -5.70 -3.71
N GLU A 43 3.53 -6.42 -3.77
CA GLU A 43 4.05 -7.03 -5.01
C GLU A 43 4.40 -6.01 -6.11
N TYR A 44 4.75 -4.77 -5.75
CA TYR A 44 5.09 -3.73 -6.73
C TYR A 44 6.20 -4.18 -7.70
N ALA A 45 7.25 -4.86 -7.21
CA ALA A 45 8.32 -5.40 -8.04
C ALA A 45 7.80 -6.32 -9.16
N LYS A 46 6.84 -7.19 -8.83
CA LYS A 46 6.20 -8.09 -9.80
C LYS A 46 5.42 -7.32 -10.87
N ILE A 47 4.73 -6.24 -10.49
CA ILE A 47 3.95 -5.39 -11.41
C ILE A 47 4.86 -4.72 -12.42
N ILE A 48 6.06 -4.29 -12.01
CA ILE A 48 7.03 -3.63 -12.89
C ILE A 48 8.00 -4.61 -13.58
N GLY A 49 7.76 -5.93 -13.46
CA GLY A 49 8.59 -6.95 -14.11
C GLY A 49 9.99 -7.13 -13.51
N MET A 50 10.18 -6.76 -12.24
CA MET A 50 11.45 -6.88 -11.52
C MET A 50 11.40 -7.98 -10.46
N ALA A 51 12.58 -8.49 -10.08
CA ALA A 51 12.71 -9.38 -8.94
C ALA A 51 12.39 -8.64 -7.62
N PRO A 52 11.72 -9.28 -6.64
CA PRO A 52 11.49 -8.69 -5.33
C PRO A 52 12.81 -8.36 -4.63
N ILE A 53 12.86 -7.22 -3.95
CA ILE A 53 14.02 -6.76 -3.17
C ILE A 53 13.87 -7.04 -1.66
N PHE A 54 12.85 -7.81 -1.25
CA PHE A 54 12.52 -8.13 0.16
C PHE A 54 11.53 -9.30 0.31
#